data_AF-A0A6J6QY37-F1
#
_entry.id   AF-A0A6J6QY37-F1
#
_cell.length_a   1.000
_cell.length_b   1.000
_cell.length_c   1.000
_cell.angle_alpha   90.00
_cell.angle_beta   90.00
_cell.angle_gamma   90.00
#
_symmetry.space_group_name_H-M   'P 1'
#
loop_
_entity.id
_entity.type
_entity.pdbx_description
1 polymer ?
#
loop_
_entity_poly.entity_id
_entity_poly.type
_entity_poly.pdbx_seq_one_letter_code
_entity_poly.pdbx_strand_id
1 'polypeptide(L)'
;MDSDTKCPVMHGQDVGGTSNQYWWPNQLKLKVLQQNPAVGDPMGADFNYSAEFKTLDLESVRKDIDQVMATSQEWWPADYGHYGPFFIRMA
;
A
#
# COMPACT_ATOMS: atom_id res chain seq x y z
N MET A 1 31.02 5.23 -5.07
CA MET A 1 29.62 5.65 -4.84
C MET A 1 28.76 4.68 -5.62
N ASP A 2 28.21 3.69 -4.93
CA ASP A 2 27.52 2.55 -5.56
C ASP A 2 26.35 3.02 -6.43
N SER A 3 26.35 2.48 -7.65
CA SER A 3 25.33 2.61 -8.68
C SER A 3 24.05 1.81 -8.37
N ASP A 4 24.03 1.04 -7.28
CA ASP A 4 23.06 -0.04 -7.04
C ASP A 4 21.61 0.43 -6.79
N THR A 5 21.37 1.73 -6.61
CA THR A 5 20.02 2.28 -6.32
C THR A 5 19.59 3.42 -7.23
N LYS A 6 20.37 3.73 -8.28
CA LYS A 6 19.99 4.78 -9.24
C LYS A 6 19.17 4.19 -10.39
N CYS A 7 18.06 4.84 -10.75
CA CYS A 7 17.31 4.49 -11.95
C CYS A 7 18.26 4.59 -13.17
N PRO A 8 18.44 3.53 -13.97
CA PRO A 8 19.46 3.49 -15.02
C PRO A 8 19.14 4.38 -16.24
N VAL A 9 17.92 4.93 -16.29
CA VAL A 9 17.47 5.87 -17.31
C VAL A 9 17.24 7.24 -16.65
N MET A 10 17.93 8.28 -17.12
CA MET A 10 17.63 9.65 -16.71
C MET A 10 16.34 10.08 -17.41
N HIS A 11 15.24 10.13 -16.67
CA HIS A 11 14.01 10.77 -17.13
C HIS A 11 14.26 12.30 -17.26
N GLY A 12 13.87 12.90 -18.38
CA GLY A 12 13.92 14.36 -18.55
C GLY A 12 13.05 15.05 -17.50
N GLN A 13 13.43 16.27 -17.10
CA GLN A 13 12.87 17.09 -16.00
C GLN A 13 11.87 16.32 -15.11
N ASP A 14 12.39 15.48 -14.22
CA ASP A 14 11.64 15.06 -13.05
C ASP A 14 11.02 16.31 -12.41
N VAL A 15 9.76 16.22 -11.97
CA VAL A 15 9.15 17.27 -11.13
C VAL A 15 9.92 17.44 -9.80
N GLY A 16 10.96 16.63 -9.56
CA GLY A 16 11.98 16.83 -8.53
C GLY A 16 13.38 16.57 -9.09
N GLY A 17 14.14 17.65 -9.32
CA GLY A 17 15.59 17.58 -9.55
C GLY A 17 16.36 17.10 -8.32
N THR A 18 17.68 17.33 -8.30
CA THR A 18 18.56 16.93 -7.19
C THR A 18 18.04 17.46 -5.85
N SER A 19 17.66 16.57 -4.93
CA SER A 19 17.08 16.94 -3.64
C SER A 19 18.15 17.29 -2.60
N ASN A 20 17.75 17.98 -1.52
CA ASN A 20 18.66 18.31 -0.41
C ASN A 20 19.34 17.07 0.22
N GLN A 21 18.68 15.91 0.18
CA GLN A 21 19.23 14.67 0.73
C GLN A 21 20.45 14.16 -0.07
N TYR A 22 20.54 14.56 -1.34
CA TYR A 22 21.70 14.26 -2.18
C TYR A 22 22.91 15.11 -1.77
N TRP A 23 22.69 16.41 -1.53
CA TRP A 23 23.76 17.34 -1.16
C TRP A 23 24.20 17.22 0.30
N TRP A 24 23.27 16.96 1.21
CA TRP A 24 23.54 16.81 2.64
C TRP A 24 22.97 15.49 3.16
N PRO A 25 23.63 14.35 2.87
CA PRO A 25 23.12 13.03 3.21
C PRO A 25 22.95 12.80 4.73
N ASN A 26 23.71 13.51 5.56
CA ASN A 26 23.69 13.41 7.02
C ASN A 26 22.85 14.51 7.71
N GLN A 27 22.12 15.34 6.95
CA GLN A 27 21.23 16.34 7.54
C GLN A 27 20.04 15.66 8.25
N LEU A 28 19.59 16.24 9.37
CA LEU A 28 18.42 15.77 10.11
C LEU A 28 17.17 15.71 9.21
N LYS A 29 16.49 14.56 9.18
CA LYS A 29 15.30 14.31 8.33
C LYS A 29 14.00 14.59 9.08
N LEU A 30 13.39 15.74 8.83
CA LEU A 30 12.12 16.13 9.49
C LEU A 30 10.86 15.57 8.84
N LYS A 31 10.94 15.00 7.62
CA LYS A 31 9.78 14.45 6.89
C LYS A 31 9.05 13.32 7.64
N VAL A 32 9.71 12.67 8.60
CA VAL A 32 9.06 11.67 9.47
C VAL A 32 7.91 12.27 10.28
N LEU A 33 7.99 13.55 10.64
CA LEU A 33 6.95 14.26 11.39
C LEU A 33 5.76 14.68 10.51
N GLN A 34 5.83 14.44 9.20
CA GLN A 34 4.83 14.81 8.20
C GLN A 34 4.35 13.58 7.41
N GLN A 35 4.49 12.39 7.99
CA GLN A 35 3.94 11.17 7.40
C GLN A 35 2.41 11.16 7.53
N ASN A 36 1.72 10.70 6.49
CA ASN A 36 0.26 10.55 6.43
C ASN A 36 -0.52 11.81 6.88
N PRO A 37 -0.27 13.00 6.29
CA PRO A 37 -1.01 14.20 6.64
C PRO A 37 -2.46 14.11 6.16
N ALA A 38 -3.39 14.78 6.83
CA ALA A 38 -4.83 14.77 6.49
C ALA A 38 -5.13 15.19 5.04
N VAL A 39 -4.31 16.06 4.45
CA VAL A 39 -4.46 16.46 3.03
C VAL A 39 -4.23 15.31 2.04
N GLY A 40 -3.48 14.28 2.45
CA GLY A 40 -3.27 13.07 1.67
C GLY A 40 -4.27 11.96 1.97
N ASP A 41 -5.17 12.16 2.93
CA ASP A 41 -6.20 11.19 3.29
C ASP A 41 -7.45 11.40 2.40
N PRO A 42 -7.82 10.44 1.53
CA PRO A 42 -9.00 10.56 0.68
C PRO A 42 -10.33 10.42 1.45
N MET A 43 -10.32 9.94 2.70
CA MET A 43 -11.53 9.69 3.48
C MET A 43 -12.13 10.96 4.10
N GLY A 44 -11.32 12.01 4.24
CA GLY A 44 -11.73 13.28 4.82
C GLY A 44 -11.74 13.28 6.35
N ALA A 45 -11.73 14.49 6.94
CA ALA A 45 -11.52 14.68 8.38
C ALA A 45 -12.65 14.16 9.27
N ASP A 46 -13.87 14.05 8.73
CA ASP A 46 -15.06 13.66 9.49
C ASP A 46 -15.29 12.14 9.48
N PHE A 47 -14.50 11.37 8.72
CA PHE A 47 -14.67 9.93 8.61
C PHE A 47 -14.22 9.20 9.89
N ASN A 48 -15.09 8.36 10.44
CA ASN A 48 -14.81 7.58 11.65
C ASN A 48 -14.83 6.07 11.37
N TYR A 49 -13.67 5.52 11.05
CA TYR A 49 -13.51 4.09 10.77
C TYR A 49 -14.08 3.19 11.87
N SER A 50 -13.91 3.53 13.15
CA SER A 50 -14.40 2.70 14.26
C SER A 50 -15.93 2.67 14.33
N ALA A 51 -16.58 3.79 14.01
CA ALA A 51 -18.05 3.84 13.94
C ALA A 51 -18.56 3.01 12.76
N GLU A 52 -17.99 3.20 11.57
CA GLU A 52 -18.40 2.48 10.36
C GLU A 52 -18.17 0.97 10.48
N PHE A 53 -17.00 0.55 11.00
CA PHE A 53 -16.68 -0.87 11.17
C PHE A 53 -17.68 -1.61 12.10
N LYS A 54 -18.23 -0.92 13.10
CA LYS A 54 -19.24 -1.51 14.00
C LYS A 54 -20.59 -1.77 13.31
N THR A 55 -20.86 -1.09 12.20
CA THR A 55 -22.09 -1.28 11.42
C THR A 55 -21.95 -2.37 10.35
N LEU A 56 -20.73 -2.85 10.12
CA LEU A 56 -20.41 -3.82 9.08
C LEU A 56 -20.96 -5.21 9.44
N ASP A 57 -21.58 -5.88 8.46
CA ASP A 57 -21.98 -7.28 8.58
C ASP A 57 -20.76 -8.19 8.43
N LEU A 58 -20.17 -8.56 9.57
CA LEU A 58 -18.98 -9.41 9.61
C LEU A 58 -19.24 -10.86 9.15
N GLU A 59 -20.48 -11.34 9.27
CA GLU A 59 -20.83 -12.69 8.80
C GLU A 59 -20.86 -12.71 7.27
N SER A 60 -21.46 -11.70 6.64
CA SER A 60 -21.44 -11.54 5.18
C SER A 60 -20.01 -11.41 4.67
N VAL A 61 -19.19 -10.53 5.27
CA VAL A 61 -17.80 -10.32 4.84
C VAL A 61 -16.98 -11.60 4.91
N ARG A 62 -17.12 -12.38 5.99
CA ARG A 62 -16.42 -13.66 6.11
C ARG A 62 -16.84 -14.64 5.02
N LYS A 63 -18.15 -14.77 4.79
CA LYS A 63 -18.70 -15.66 3.77
C LYS A 63 -18.23 -15.27 2.36
N ASP A 64 -18.18 -13.98 2.07
CA ASP A 64 -17.70 -13.48 0.78
C ASP A 64 -16.20 -13.77 0.59
N ILE A 65 -15.40 -13.65 1.66
CA ILE A 65 -13.98 -14.06 1.63
C ILE A 65 -13.83 -15.56 1.35
N ASP A 66 -14.64 -16.42 2.00
CA ASP A 66 -14.64 -17.86 1.75
C ASP A 66 -14.98 -18.18 0.29
N GLN A 67 -15.96 -17.47 -0.28
CA GLN A 67 -16.31 -17.61 -1.69
C GLN A 67 -15.17 -17.19 -2.62
N VAL A 68 -14.52 -16.05 -2.35
CA VAL A 68 -13.37 -15.58 -3.14
C VAL A 68 -12.24 -16.61 -3.12
N MET A 69 -11.97 -17.23 -1.96
CA MET A 69 -10.93 -18.25 -1.85
C MET A 69 -11.16 -19.44 -2.79
N ALA A 70 -12.41 -19.83 -3.03
CA ALA A 70 -12.75 -20.94 -3.92
C ALA A 70 -13.04 -20.52 -5.38
N THR A 71 -12.95 -19.22 -5.71
CA THR A 71 -13.28 -18.69 -7.05
C THR A 71 -12.02 -18.26 -7.80
N SER A 72 -11.38 -19.21 -8.47
CA SER A 72 -10.15 -18.98 -9.25
C SER A 72 -10.34 -17.94 -10.36
N GLN A 73 -9.37 -17.04 -10.49
CA GLN A 73 -9.29 -16.00 -11.52
C GLN A 73 -8.29 -16.40 -12.62
N GLU A 74 -8.63 -16.20 -13.90
CA GLU A 74 -7.77 -16.63 -15.02
C GLU A 74 -6.41 -15.92 -15.05
N TRP A 75 -6.39 -14.65 -14.66
CA TRP A 75 -5.15 -13.84 -14.64
C TRP A 75 -4.22 -14.20 -13.47
N TRP A 76 -4.72 -14.92 -12.46
CA TRP A 76 -3.93 -15.45 -11.35
C TRP A 76 -4.58 -16.71 -10.77
N PRO A 77 -4.45 -17.88 -11.41
CA PRO A 77 -5.20 -19.08 -11.01
C PRO A 77 -4.91 -19.54 -9.58
N ALA A 78 -5.93 -20.09 -8.91
CA ALA A 78 -5.79 -20.59 -7.56
C ALA A 78 -5.08 -21.96 -7.53
N ASP A 79 -4.02 -22.05 -6.74
CA ASP A 79 -3.35 -23.33 -6.49
C ASP A 79 -4.34 -24.32 -5.85
N TYR A 80 -4.37 -25.54 -6.36
CA TYR A 80 -5.31 -26.59 -5.89
C TYR A 80 -6.79 -26.20 -5.97
N GLY A 81 -7.13 -25.16 -6.75
CA GLY A 81 -8.49 -24.60 -6.82
C GLY A 81 -8.87 -23.77 -5.59
N HIS A 82 -7.93 -23.36 -4.73
CA HIS A 82 -8.23 -22.60 -3.52
C HIS A 82 -7.12 -21.61 -3.11
N TYR A 83 -7.43 -20.32 -2.94
CA TYR A 83 -6.46 -19.28 -2.54
C TYR A 83 -6.06 -19.31 -1.06
N GLY A 84 -6.65 -20.17 -0.24
CA GLY A 84 -6.39 -20.25 1.20
C GLY A 84 -4.89 -20.22 1.58
N PRO A 85 -4.02 -21.09 1.04
CA PRO A 85 -2.60 -21.05 1.33
C PRO A 85 -1.93 -19.70 0.96
N PHE A 86 -2.37 -19.09 -0.13
CA PHE A 86 -1.87 -17.78 -0.56
C PHE A 86 -2.31 -16.66 0.39
N PHE A 87 -3.58 -16.63 0.80
CA PHE A 87 -4.09 -15.62 1.75
C PHE A 87 -3.47 -15.75 3.14
N ILE A 88 -3.17 -16.97 3.61
CA ILE A 88 -2.45 -17.18 4.88
C ILE A 88 -1.06 -16.54 4.84
N ARG A 89 -0.35 -16.61 3.70
CA ARG A 89 0.97 -15.99 3.54
C ARG A 89 0.91 -14.45 3.51
N MET A 90 -0.19 -13.89 3.02
CA MET A 90 -0.35 -12.44 2.86
C MET A 90 -0.66 -11.73 4.19
N ALA A 91 -1.47 -12.37 5.05
CA ALA A 91 -1.90 -11.84 6.34
C ALA A 91 -0.75 -11.77 7.36
#